data_AF-A0A4V1J350-F1
#
_entry.id   AF-A0A4V1J350-F1
#
_cell.length_a   1.000
_cell.length_b   1.000
_cell.length_c   1.000
_cell.angle_alpha   90.00
_cell.angle_beta   90.00
_cell.angle_gamma   90.00
#
_symmetry.space_group_name_H-M   'P 1'
#
loop_
_entity.id
_entity.type
_entity.pdbx_description
1 polymer ?
#
loop_
_entity_poly.entity_id
_entity_poly.type
_entity_poly.pdbx_seq_one_letter_code
_entity_poly.pdbx_strand_id
1 'polypeptide(L)'
;MPTSSSFGVSDYASKEHERLPAAVVCRVLQLTNVLESREKRLDEWRYCNDPNTAPFERVEHAHRPVVYGVDLDVTGDESRQNTPSKAVYKLLLQDEEGNVFYGLEMDELPFLHPRTKTTQNPLPVPLGGTLVIEAGTAVSYGFVLLRRMQCRYMLPDLGSPLALQLNDGVVQKYIEVLEQELRDIRGAAVGHSRST
;
A
#
# COMPACT_ATOMS: atom_id res chain seq x y z
N MET A 1 20.26 -3.53 23.98
CA MET A 1 19.15 -2.99 23.19
C MET A 1 19.74 -1.97 22.23
N PRO A 2 19.54 -2.09 20.90
CA PRO A 2 19.93 -1.01 19.99
C PRO A 2 19.19 0.26 20.40
N THR A 3 19.92 1.37 20.52
CA THR A 3 19.34 2.70 20.77
C THR A 3 18.55 3.10 19.53
N SER A 4 17.22 3.00 19.60
CA SER A 4 16.30 3.50 18.58
C SER A 4 16.49 5.02 18.48
N SER A 5 16.71 5.53 17.26
CA SER A 5 16.77 6.96 16.97
C SER A 5 15.51 7.42 16.26
N SER A 6 15.13 8.68 16.43
CA SER A 6 14.06 9.30 15.66
C SER A 6 14.46 9.63 14.22
N PHE A 7 13.46 9.77 13.35
CA PHE A 7 13.62 10.15 11.95
C PHE A 7 12.91 11.47 11.65
N GLY A 8 13.67 12.56 11.66
CA GLY A 8 13.21 13.87 11.20
C GLY A 8 13.30 14.00 9.68
N VAL A 9 12.17 14.03 8.97
CA VAL A 9 12.13 14.17 7.49
C VAL A 9 12.91 15.39 6.99
N SER A 10 12.84 16.49 7.73
CA SER A 10 13.55 17.75 7.43
C SER A 10 15.05 17.57 7.22
N ASP A 11 15.65 16.61 7.93
CA ASP A 11 17.09 16.40 7.95
C ASP A 11 17.58 15.69 6.68
N TYR A 12 16.65 15.13 5.90
CA TYR A 12 16.91 14.32 4.70
C TYR A 12 16.18 14.84 3.45
N ALA A 13 15.24 15.78 3.58
CA ALA A 13 14.38 16.22 2.48
C ALA A 13 15.15 16.77 1.26
N SER A 14 16.28 17.44 1.48
CA SER A 14 17.13 18.01 0.42
C SER A 14 18.31 17.11 0.03
N LYS A 15 18.48 15.96 0.67
CA LYS A 15 19.63 15.06 0.48
C LYS A 15 19.29 13.96 -0.51
N GLU A 16 20.04 13.89 -1.61
CA GLU A 16 19.82 12.87 -2.65
C GLU A 16 20.21 11.47 -2.18
N HIS A 17 21.35 11.33 -1.49
CA HIS A 17 21.84 10.05 -0.98
C HIS A 17 22.40 10.24 0.42
N GLU A 18 21.73 9.65 1.40
CA GLU A 18 22.15 9.63 2.80
C GLU A 18 21.92 8.23 3.39
N ARG A 19 22.47 7.96 4.57
CA ARG A 19 22.21 6.72 5.30
C ARG A 19 21.71 7.00 6.70
N LEU A 20 20.81 6.15 7.20
CA LEU A 20 20.38 6.21 8.58
C LEU A 20 21.57 6.01 9.52
N PRO A 21 21.86 6.94 10.46
CA PRO A 21 22.99 6.82 11.36
C PRO A 21 22.77 5.74 12.44
N ALA A 22 21.52 5.46 12.76
CA ALA A 22 21.11 4.45 13.74
C ALA A 22 19.82 3.76 13.28
N ALA A 23 19.46 2.67 13.98
CA ALA A 23 18.24 1.95 13.69
C ALA A 23 17.02 2.77 14.11
N VAL A 24 15.93 2.67 13.35
CA VAL A 24 14.67 3.35 13.60
C VAL A 24 13.58 2.31 13.79
N VAL A 25 12.89 2.37 14.92
CA VAL A 25 11.69 1.57 15.17
C VAL A 25 10.48 2.40 14.79
N CYS A 26 9.62 1.84 13.93
CA CYS A 26 8.45 2.55 13.45
C CYS A 26 7.22 1.66 13.36
N ARG A 27 6.04 2.29 13.37
CA ARG A 27 4.73 1.66 13.16
C ARG A 27 4.28 1.92 11.73
N VAL A 28 3.73 0.88 11.10
CA VAL A 28 3.14 0.99 9.76
C VAL A 28 1.73 1.57 9.87
N LEU A 29 1.54 2.79 9.38
CA LEU A 29 0.25 3.49 9.42
C LEU A 29 -0.58 3.29 8.16
N GLN A 30 0.06 3.19 6.99
CA GLN A 30 -0.62 3.03 5.71
C GLN A 30 0.26 2.27 4.72
N LEU A 31 -0.36 1.54 3.81
CA LEU A 31 0.29 0.80 2.73
C LEU A 31 -0.34 1.15 1.39
N THR A 32 0.47 1.45 0.39
CA THR A 32 0.00 1.85 -0.93
C THR A 32 0.80 1.14 -2.02
N ASN A 33 0.12 0.33 -2.85
CA ASN A 33 0.76 -0.26 -4.04
C ASN A 33 0.98 0.80 -5.13
N VAL A 34 2.20 1.28 -5.32
CA VAL A 34 2.50 2.42 -6.20
C VAL A 34 2.45 2.08 -7.69
N LEU A 35 2.46 0.80 -8.06
CA LEU A 35 2.34 0.39 -9.48
C LEU A 35 0.89 0.27 -9.93
N GLU A 36 -0.05 0.23 -9.00
CA GLU A 36 -1.47 0.17 -9.30
C GLU A 36 -2.06 1.57 -9.46
N SER A 37 -2.84 1.77 -10.53
CA SER A 37 -3.55 3.03 -10.73
C SER A 37 -4.54 3.29 -9.61
N ARG A 38 -4.74 4.57 -9.27
CA ARG A 38 -5.64 4.97 -8.17
C ARG A 38 -7.08 4.55 -8.45
N GLU A 39 -7.52 4.62 -9.70
CA GLU A 39 -8.83 4.18 -10.16
C GLU A 39 -9.01 2.68 -9.94
N LYS A 40 -8.05 1.86 -10.39
CA LYS A 40 -8.11 0.41 -10.20
C LYS A 40 -8.13 0.05 -8.71
N ARG A 41 -7.27 0.71 -7.92
CA ARG A 41 -7.25 0.52 -6.47
C ARG A 41 -8.61 0.85 -5.86
N LEU A 42 -9.18 2.00 -6.18
CA LEU A 42 -10.49 2.42 -5.66
C LEU A 42 -11.59 1.41 -5.99
N ASP A 43 -11.60 0.86 -7.21
CA ASP A 43 -12.55 -0.17 -7.61
C ASP A 43 -12.39 -1.45 -6.77
N GLU A 44 -11.15 -1.89 -6.52
CA GLU A 44 -10.88 -3.06 -5.67
C GLU A 44 -11.32 -2.84 -4.21
N TRP A 45 -11.12 -1.64 -3.66
CA TRP A 45 -11.59 -1.31 -2.31
C TRP A 45 -13.12 -1.22 -2.23
N ARG A 46 -13.79 -0.65 -3.25
CA ARG A 46 -15.25 -0.61 -3.33
C ARG A 46 -15.85 -2.01 -3.46
N TYR A 47 -15.22 -2.88 -4.26
CA TYR A 47 -15.62 -4.28 -4.36
C TYR A 47 -15.54 -5.00 -3.01
N CYS A 48 -14.51 -4.73 -2.21
CA CYS A 48 -14.38 -5.26 -0.86
C CYS A 48 -15.48 -4.75 0.09
N ASN A 49 -15.95 -3.51 -0.11
CA ASN A 49 -16.99 -2.90 0.71
C ASN A 49 -18.40 -3.39 0.35
N ASP A 50 -18.74 -3.38 -0.94
CA ASP A 50 -20.02 -3.87 -1.46
C ASP A 50 -19.81 -4.57 -2.80
N PRO A 51 -19.72 -5.92 -2.80
CA PRO A 51 -19.52 -6.71 -4.01
C PRO A 51 -20.64 -6.52 -5.06
N ASN A 52 -21.83 -6.06 -4.67
CA ASN A 52 -22.97 -5.91 -5.58
C ASN A 52 -22.89 -4.66 -6.46
N THR A 53 -21.96 -3.74 -6.16
CA THR A 53 -21.75 -2.50 -6.93
C THR A 53 -20.71 -2.67 -8.03
N ALA A 54 -20.15 -3.86 -8.19
CA ALA A 54 -19.11 -4.15 -9.17
C ALA A 54 -19.64 -4.11 -10.61
N PRO A 55 -18.88 -3.55 -11.58
CA PRO A 55 -19.20 -3.70 -13.00
C PRO A 55 -19.32 -5.19 -13.37
N PHE A 56 -20.38 -5.54 -14.09
CA PHE A 56 -20.75 -6.91 -14.44
C PHE A 56 -19.61 -7.71 -15.11
N GLU A 57 -18.68 -7.04 -15.81
CA GLU A 57 -17.51 -7.65 -16.47
C GLU A 57 -16.52 -8.35 -15.51
N ARG A 58 -16.54 -8.09 -14.21
CA ARG A 58 -15.56 -8.68 -13.26
C ARG A 58 -16.12 -9.80 -12.38
N VAL A 59 -17.37 -10.22 -12.62
CA VAL A 59 -17.98 -11.35 -11.88
C VAL A 59 -17.30 -12.68 -12.22
N GLU A 60 -16.52 -12.76 -13.31
CA GLU A 60 -15.78 -13.96 -13.72
C GLU A 60 -14.64 -14.37 -12.77
N HIS A 61 -14.12 -13.45 -11.94
CA HIS A 61 -13.01 -13.74 -11.02
C HIS A 61 -13.46 -14.03 -9.57
N ALA A 62 -14.77 -13.98 -9.30
CA ALA A 62 -15.31 -14.46 -8.04
C ALA A 62 -15.37 -16.00 -8.10
N HIS A 63 -14.77 -16.68 -7.11
CA HIS A 63 -14.77 -18.13 -6.93
C HIS A 63 -16.18 -18.73 -6.70
N ARG A 64 -17.09 -18.62 -7.67
CA ARG A 64 -18.29 -19.44 -7.82
C ARG A 64 -18.53 -19.68 -9.31
N PRO A 65 -18.70 -20.94 -9.74
CA PRO A 65 -19.10 -21.22 -11.11
C PRO A 65 -20.56 -20.81 -11.25
N VAL A 66 -20.81 -19.62 -11.78
CA VAL A 66 -22.12 -19.28 -12.31
C VAL A 66 -22.16 -19.86 -13.72
N VAL A 67 -22.62 -21.12 -13.84
CA VAL A 67 -22.89 -21.73 -15.13
C VAL A 67 -24.19 -21.16 -15.66
N TYR A 68 -24.12 -20.33 -16.70
CA TYR A 68 -25.25 -20.08 -17.60
C TYR A 68 -24.78 -20.35 -19.03
N GLY A 69 -25.51 -21.22 -19.71
CA GLY A 69 -25.51 -21.34 -21.17
C GLY A 69 -24.19 -21.81 -21.79
N VAL A 70 -24.04 -23.13 -21.92
CA VAL A 70 -23.12 -23.69 -22.92
C VAL A 70 -23.67 -23.34 -24.29
N ASP A 71 -23.03 -22.41 -24.99
CA ASP A 71 -23.01 -22.40 -26.45
C ASP A 71 -21.59 -22.81 -26.88
N LEU A 72 -21.50 -24.02 -27.41
CA LEU A 72 -20.33 -24.52 -28.12
C LEU A 72 -20.37 -23.86 -29.49
N ASP A 73 -19.52 -22.86 -29.75
CA ASP A 73 -18.91 -22.55 -31.06
C ASP A 73 -18.38 -21.10 -31.11
N VAL A 74 -17.27 -20.79 -30.44
CA VAL A 74 -16.37 -19.71 -30.91
C VAL A 74 -14.92 -20.11 -30.67
N THR A 75 -14.26 -20.52 -31.73
CA THR A 75 -12.81 -20.67 -31.80
C THR A 75 -12.13 -19.30 -31.86
N GLY A 76 -11.25 -19.05 -30.89
CA GLY A 76 -10.17 -18.06 -30.98
C GLY A 76 -10.55 -16.62 -30.61
N ASP A 77 -10.05 -16.14 -29.47
CA ASP A 77 -9.07 -15.06 -29.50
C ASP A 77 -8.42 -14.86 -28.12
N GLU A 78 -7.28 -14.18 -28.13
CA GLU A 78 -6.26 -14.08 -27.08
C GLU A 78 -6.76 -13.80 -25.65
N SER A 79 -6.62 -14.80 -24.76
CA SER A 79 -6.52 -14.53 -23.34
C SER A 79 -5.17 -13.85 -23.07
N ARG A 80 -5.11 -12.52 -23.17
CA ARG A 80 -4.06 -11.72 -22.53
C ARG A 80 -4.17 -11.95 -21.04
N GLN A 81 -3.53 -13.01 -20.55
CA GLN A 81 -3.22 -13.18 -19.14
C GLN A 81 -2.38 -11.97 -18.74
N ASN A 82 -3.03 -10.97 -18.16
CA ASN A 82 -2.37 -9.92 -17.40
C ASN A 82 -1.61 -10.63 -16.28
N THR A 83 -0.33 -10.95 -16.53
CA THR A 83 0.59 -11.29 -15.45
C THR A 83 0.48 -10.18 -14.42
N PRO A 84 0.08 -10.47 -13.16
CA PRO A 84 -0.10 -9.43 -12.17
C PRO A 84 1.22 -8.69 -12.04
N SER A 85 1.22 -7.38 -12.32
CA SER A 85 2.42 -6.57 -12.13
C SER A 85 2.87 -6.77 -10.69
N LYS A 86 4.11 -7.21 -10.48
CA LYS A 86 4.69 -7.41 -9.15
C LYS A 86 4.46 -6.14 -8.33
N ALA A 87 3.63 -6.20 -7.29
CA ALA A 87 3.29 -5.02 -6.50
C ALA A 87 4.56 -4.38 -5.91
N VAL A 88 4.56 -3.06 -5.77
CA VAL A 88 5.63 -2.33 -5.06
C VAL A 88 4.93 -1.41 -4.08
N TYR A 89 5.31 -1.48 -2.81
CA TYR A 89 4.62 -0.75 -1.76
C TYR A 89 5.38 0.51 -1.32
N LYS A 90 4.62 1.58 -1.16
CA LYS A 90 4.98 2.76 -0.37
C LYS A 90 4.29 2.64 0.99
N LEU A 91 5.06 2.83 2.05
CA LEU A 91 4.61 2.74 3.44
C LEU A 91 4.60 4.13 4.06
N LEU A 92 3.53 4.47 4.77
CA LEU A 92 3.53 5.58 5.73
C LEU A 92 3.94 5.03 7.09
N LEU A 93 5.02 5.56 7.64
CA LEU A 93 5.65 5.08 8.86
C LEU A 93 5.64 6.16 9.93
N GLN A 94 5.53 5.76 11.19
CA GLN A 94 5.65 6.65 12.33
C GLN A 94 6.68 6.12 13.31
N ASP A 95 7.69 6.92 13.67
CA ASP A 95 8.68 6.54 14.68
C ASP A 95 8.13 6.62 16.11
N GLU A 96 8.98 6.36 17.10
CA GLU A 96 8.62 6.41 18.53
C GLU A 96 8.37 7.84 19.04
N GLU A 97 8.91 8.86 18.37
CA GLU A 97 8.70 10.28 18.69
C GLU A 97 7.46 10.87 17.99
N GLY A 98 6.80 10.09 17.14
CA GLY A 98 5.60 10.48 16.42
C GLY A 98 5.86 11.14 15.07
N ASN A 99 7.12 11.22 14.62
CA ASN A 99 7.47 11.72 13.30
C ASN A 99 6.94 10.78 12.23
N VAL A 100 6.31 11.36 11.21
CA VAL A 100 5.68 10.60 10.12
C VAL A 100 6.50 10.78 8.84
N PHE A 101 6.84 9.67 8.20
CA PHE A 101 7.67 9.66 6.98
C PHE A 101 7.29 8.52 6.04
N TYR A 102 7.84 8.55 4.84
CA TYR A 102 7.59 7.52 3.82
C TYR A 102 8.76 6.54 3.70
N GLY A 103 8.41 5.26 3.64
CA GLY A 103 9.30 4.20 3.19
C GLY A 103 8.89 3.73 1.80
N LEU A 104 9.86 3.42 0.93
CA LEU A 104 9.62 2.82 -0.38
C LEU A 104 10.27 1.45 -0.43
N GLU A 105 9.50 0.44 -0.85
CA GLU A 105 10.01 -0.90 -1.11
C GLU A 105 10.95 -0.89 -2.32
N MET A 106 12.23 -1.23 -2.10
CA MET A 106 13.22 -1.39 -3.17
C MET A 106 13.41 -2.85 -3.56
N ASP A 107 13.36 -3.74 -2.57
CA ASP A 107 13.44 -5.20 -2.73
C ASP A 107 12.22 -5.84 -2.07
N GLU A 108 11.74 -6.96 -2.61
CA GLU A 108 10.53 -7.62 -2.13
C GLU A 108 10.60 -7.96 -0.63
N LEU A 109 9.72 -7.33 0.15
CA LEU A 109 9.59 -7.52 1.59
C LEU A 109 8.60 -8.67 1.83
N PRO A 110 9.01 -9.82 2.40
CA PRO A 110 8.15 -11.00 2.49
C PRO A 110 6.80 -10.79 3.18
N PHE A 111 6.72 -9.84 4.12
CA PHE A 111 5.48 -9.52 4.82
C PHE A 111 4.49 -8.72 3.95
N LEU A 112 4.96 -8.01 2.92
CA LEU A 112 4.11 -7.30 1.96
C LEU A 112 3.66 -8.19 0.81
N HIS A 113 4.31 -9.33 0.63
CA HIS A 113 4.01 -10.32 -0.42
C HIS A 113 3.73 -11.70 0.19
N PRO A 114 2.73 -11.82 1.10
CA PRO A 114 2.45 -13.09 1.74
C PRO A 114 1.89 -14.11 0.73
N ARG A 115 2.35 -15.36 0.82
CA ARG A 115 1.86 -16.46 -0.03
C ARG A 115 0.36 -16.75 0.15
N THR A 116 -0.16 -16.42 1.33
CA THR A 116 -1.56 -16.57 1.70
C THR A 116 -2.06 -15.23 2.23
N LYS A 117 -3.18 -14.73 1.70
CA LYS A 117 -3.79 -13.49 2.21
C LYS A 117 -4.04 -13.60 3.72
N THR A 118 -3.50 -12.66 4.47
CA THR A 118 -3.66 -12.59 5.93
C THR A 118 -4.77 -11.64 6.37
N THR A 119 -5.32 -10.83 5.46
CA THR A 119 -6.43 -9.92 5.74
C THR A 119 -7.64 -10.28 4.85
N GLN A 120 -8.82 -9.83 5.27
CA GLN A 120 -10.06 -9.93 4.48
C GLN A 120 -10.23 -8.75 3.51
N ASN A 121 -9.21 -7.90 3.36
CA ASN A 121 -9.26 -6.68 2.56
C ASN A 121 -8.06 -6.63 1.59
N PRO A 122 -7.91 -5.59 0.76
CA PRO A 122 -6.80 -5.49 -0.18
C PRO A 122 -5.41 -5.34 0.44
N LEU A 123 -5.27 -5.13 1.77
CA LEU A 123 -3.97 -4.97 2.41
C LEU A 123 -3.25 -6.31 2.57
N PRO A 124 -1.92 -6.36 2.34
CA PRO A 124 -1.16 -7.58 2.54
C PRO A 124 -1.05 -7.95 4.03
N VAL A 125 -1.02 -6.97 4.94
CA VAL A 125 -0.95 -7.16 6.40
C VAL A 125 -1.83 -6.16 7.14
N PRO A 126 -2.25 -6.46 8.40
CA PRO A 126 -2.90 -5.48 9.25
C PRO A 126 -1.98 -4.27 9.54
N LEU A 127 -2.60 -3.10 9.73
CA LEU A 127 -1.89 -1.87 10.07
C LEU A 127 -1.52 -1.84 11.55
N GLY A 128 -0.53 -1.01 11.89
CA GLY A 128 0.01 -0.86 13.25
C GLY A 128 1.17 -1.80 13.59
N GLY A 129 1.59 -2.65 12.65
CA GLY A 129 2.74 -3.54 12.83
C GLY A 129 4.04 -2.76 13.02
N THR A 130 4.98 -3.33 13.77
CA THR A 130 6.27 -2.72 14.06
C THR A 130 7.29 -3.11 13.00
N LEU A 131 7.88 -2.11 12.35
CA LEU A 131 8.98 -2.25 11.41
C LEU A 131 10.25 -1.68 12.05
N VAL A 132 11.26 -2.52 12.20
CA VAL A 132 12.61 -2.11 12.59
C VAL A 132 13.42 -1.92 11.31
N ILE A 133 13.93 -0.71 11.12
CA ILE A 133 14.79 -0.34 10.00
C ILE A 133 16.21 -0.22 10.54
N GLU A 134 17.11 -1.05 10.03
CA GLU A 134 18.48 -1.13 10.53
C GLU A 134 19.31 0.11 10.15
N ALA A 135 20.34 0.39 10.96
CA ALA A 135 21.30 1.44 10.66
C ALA A 135 21.98 1.20 9.28
N GLY A 136 22.34 2.28 8.60
CA GLY A 136 22.94 2.22 7.26
C GLY A 136 21.95 2.00 6.12
N THR A 137 20.64 1.94 6.39
CA THR A 137 19.58 1.95 5.36
C THR A 137 19.64 3.26 4.58
N ALA A 138 19.49 3.17 3.25
CA ALA A 138 19.58 4.33 2.37
C ALA A 138 18.35 5.24 2.51
N VAL A 139 18.58 6.55 2.44
CA VAL A 139 17.56 7.59 2.44
C VAL A 139 17.81 8.50 1.25
N SER A 140 16.75 8.83 0.53
CA SER A 140 16.80 9.71 -0.65
C SER A 140 15.61 10.65 -0.65
N TYR A 141 15.87 11.96 -0.64
CA TYR A 141 14.86 13.02 -0.61
C TYR A 141 13.76 12.81 0.46
N GLY A 142 14.19 12.40 1.65
CA GLY A 142 13.29 12.08 2.77
C GLY A 142 12.57 10.73 2.69
N PHE A 143 12.73 9.95 1.61
CA PHE A 143 12.23 8.58 1.52
C PHE A 143 13.24 7.59 2.06
N VAL A 144 12.81 6.71 2.96
CA VAL A 144 13.61 5.57 3.41
C VAL A 144 13.48 4.43 2.40
N LEU A 145 14.61 3.97 1.86
CA LEU A 145 14.65 2.95 0.82
C LEU A 145 14.74 1.56 1.46
N LEU A 146 13.58 0.92 1.65
CA LEU A 146 13.43 -0.32 2.40
C LEU A 146 13.91 -1.51 1.58
N ARG A 147 14.82 -2.30 2.17
CA ARG A 147 15.36 -3.52 1.60
C ARG A 147 15.20 -4.68 2.58
N ARG A 148 14.96 -5.88 2.05
CA ARG A 148 14.72 -7.08 2.84
C ARG A 148 15.75 -7.33 3.94
N MET A 149 17.04 -7.13 3.65
CA MET A 149 18.13 -7.42 4.61
C MET A 149 18.24 -6.41 5.74
N GLN A 150 17.60 -5.23 5.61
CA GLN A 150 17.69 -4.11 6.54
C GLN A 150 16.35 -3.85 7.27
N CYS A 151 15.38 -4.75 7.10
CA CYS A 151 14.05 -4.59 7.63
C CYS A 151 13.62 -5.84 8.40
N ARG A 152 13.12 -5.65 9.62
CA ARG A 152 12.48 -6.70 10.40
C ARG A 152 11.08 -6.25 10.77
N TYR A 153 10.09 -7.04 10.40
CA TYR A 153 8.69 -6.73 10.64
C TYR A 153 8.11 -7.65 11.71
N MET A 154 7.37 -7.07 12.64
CA MET A 154 6.60 -7.76 13.66
C MET A 154 5.12 -7.41 13.46
N LEU A 155 4.28 -8.44 13.47
CA LEU A 155 2.83 -8.27 13.36
C LEU A 155 2.31 -7.41 14.53
N PRO A 156 1.28 -6.58 14.28
CA PRO A 156 0.67 -5.81 15.35
C PRO A 156 -0.03 -6.72 16.37
N ASP A 157 -0.06 -6.28 17.62
CA ASP A 157 -1.08 -6.74 18.56
C ASP A 157 -2.43 -6.12 18.16
N LEU A 158 -3.31 -6.93 17.59
CA LEU A 158 -4.64 -6.51 17.11
C LEU A 158 -5.55 -6.03 18.24
N GLY A 159 -5.26 -6.35 19.50
CA GLY A 159 -5.96 -5.80 20.66
C GLY A 159 -5.45 -4.43 21.10
N SER A 160 -4.33 -3.95 20.56
CA SER A 160 -3.77 -2.65 20.94
C SER A 160 -4.65 -1.49 20.47
N PRO A 161 -4.76 -0.39 21.25
CA PRO A 161 -5.58 0.76 20.87
C PRO A 161 -5.27 1.32 19.48
N LEU A 162 -3.98 1.37 19.12
CA LEU A 162 -3.53 1.86 17.81
C LEU A 162 -3.96 0.91 16.68
N ALA A 163 -3.75 -0.39 16.83
CA ALA A 163 -4.15 -1.35 15.81
C ALA A 163 -5.66 -1.34 15.60
N LEU A 164 -6.45 -1.26 16.67
CA LEU A 164 -7.90 -1.08 16.58
C LEU A 164 -8.26 0.20 15.83
N GLN A 165 -7.68 1.33 16.19
CA GLN A 165 -7.95 2.61 15.53
C GLN A 165 -7.59 2.61 14.03
N LEU A 166 -6.49 1.99 13.64
CA LEU A 166 -6.04 1.95 12.25
C LEU A 166 -6.84 0.97 11.39
N ASN A 167 -7.23 -0.17 11.95
CA ASN A 167 -7.88 -1.25 11.20
C ASN A 167 -9.43 -1.17 11.24
N ASP A 168 -10.01 -0.51 12.24
CA ASP A 168 -11.46 -0.26 12.29
C ASP A 168 -11.91 0.62 11.12
N GLY A 169 -12.92 0.17 10.37
CA GLY A 169 -13.39 0.87 9.17
C GLY A 169 -12.31 1.10 8.09
N VAL A 170 -11.25 0.28 8.05
CA VAL A 170 -10.10 0.50 7.15
C VAL A 170 -10.52 0.57 5.68
N VAL A 171 -11.52 -0.21 5.27
CA VAL A 171 -12.02 -0.22 3.89
C VAL A 171 -12.57 1.15 3.51
N GLN A 172 -13.45 1.72 4.33
CA GLN A 172 -14.05 3.04 4.09
C GLN A 172 -12.99 4.13 4.14
N LYS A 173 -12.06 4.09 5.09
CA LYS A 173 -10.95 5.04 5.18
C LYS A 173 -10.10 5.08 3.90
N TYR A 174 -9.76 3.92 3.33
CA TYR A 174 -9.01 3.87 2.07
C TYR A 174 -9.84 4.38 0.87
N ILE A 175 -11.14 4.07 0.82
CA ILE A 175 -12.03 4.62 -0.22
C ILE A 175 -12.04 6.15 -0.16
N GLU A 176 -12.26 6.72 1.03
CA GLU A 176 -12.31 8.17 1.23
C GLU A 176 -11.00 8.86 0.82
N VAL A 177 -9.85 8.30 1.23
CA VAL A 177 -8.53 8.82 0.85
C VAL A 177 -8.34 8.77 -0.67
N LEU A 178 -8.67 7.65 -1.32
CA LEU A 178 -8.51 7.50 -2.77
C LEU A 178 -9.45 8.43 -3.56
N GLU A 179 -10.69 8.60 -3.11
CA GLU A 179 -11.62 9.56 -3.70
C GLU A 179 -11.11 11.00 -3.57
N GLN A 180 -10.56 11.36 -2.41
CA GLN A 180 -9.96 12.67 -2.20
C GLN A 180 -8.76 12.89 -3.12
N GLU A 181 -7.82 11.94 -3.18
CA GLU A 181 -6.65 12.02 -4.07
C GLU A 181 -7.06 12.20 -5.54
N LEU A 182 -8.07 11.47 -6.00
CA LEU A 182 -8.58 11.57 -7.37
C LEU A 182 -9.27 12.91 -7.64
N ARG A 183 -9.99 13.46 -6.66
CA ARG A 183 -10.59 14.80 -6.76
C ARG A 183 -9.51 15.87 -6.88
N ASP A 184 -8.46 15.79 -6.07
CA ASP A 184 -7.37 16.78 -6.06
C ASP A 184 -6.61 16.79 -7.38
N ILE A 185 -6.34 15.61 -7.96
CA ILE A 185 -5.70 15.48 -9.28
C ILE A 185 -6.57 16.11 -10.37
N ARG A 186 -7.88 15.83 -10.37
CA ARG A 186 -8.82 16.40 -11.35
C ARG A 186 -8.94 17.91 -11.21
N GLY A 187 -8.95 18.42 -9.99
CA GLY A 187 -8.94 19.86 -9.70
C GLY A 187 -7.66 20.55 -10.18
N ALA A 188 -6.50 19.93 -9.97
CA ALA A 188 -5.20 20.46 -10.40
C ALA A 188 -5.06 20.52 -11.95
N ALA A 189 -5.64 19.56 -12.66
CA ALA A 189 -5.63 19.53 -14.13
C ALA A 189 -6.46 20.66 -14.77
N VAL A 190 -7.57 21.06 -14.13
CA VAL A 190 -8.42 22.17 -14.61
C VAL A 190 -7.76 23.53 -14.41
N GLY A 191 -6.92 23.69 -13.38
CA GLY A 191 -6.20 24.93 -13.10
C GLY A 191 -5.09 25.30 -14.10
N HIS A 192 -4.47 24.31 -14.75
CA HIS A 192 -3.39 24.54 -15.72
C HIS A 192 -3.87 24.89 -17.13
N SER A 193 -5.18 24.79 -17.40
CA SER A 193 -5.77 25.05 -18.73
C SER A 193 -6.21 26.50 -18.93
N ARG A 194 -5.91 27.42 -17.99
CA ARG A 194 -6.36 28.83 -18.02
C ARG A 194 -5.22 29.86 -18.05
N SER A 195 -3.98 29.45 -18.25
CA SER A 195 -2.82 30.34 -18.34
C SER A 195 -2.03 30.08 -19.62
N THR A 196 -2.60 30.46 -20.75
CA THR A 196 -1.90 30.75 -22.01
C THR A 196 -2.58 31.91 -22.68
#